data_AF-H0YII7-F1
#
_entry.id   AF-H0YII7-F1
#
_cell.length_a   1.000
_cell.length_b   1.000
_cell.length_c   1.000
_cell.angle_alpha   90.00
_cell.angle_beta   90.00
_cell.angle_gamma   90.00
#
_symmetry.space_group_name_H-M   'P 1'
#
loop_
_entity.id
_entity.type
_entity.pdbx_description
1 polymer ?
#
loop_
_entity_poly.entity_id
_entity_poly.type
_entity_poly.pdbx_seq_one_letter_code
_entity_poly.pdbx_strand_id
1 'polypeptide(L)'
;LKDRGFCVEVNTAFEDFAHVISFDKRAAALDAGNIKLTFNSLLEKAEAREREREKEEARRMRRREAAFRSMLRQAVPALELGTAWEEVRERFVCDSAFEQITLESERIRLFREFLQVLETECQHLHTKGRKHGRKGL
;
A
#
# COMPACT_ATOMS: atom_id res chain seq x y z
N LEU A 1 -31.33 -12.24 -4.06
CA LEU A 1 -30.11 -11.47 -3.69
C LEU A 1 -29.16 -11.27 -4.87
N LYS A 2 -28.42 -12.29 -5.34
CA LYS A 2 -27.55 -12.16 -6.53
C LYS A 2 -28.32 -11.81 -7.81
N ASP A 3 -29.49 -12.41 -8.02
CA ASP A 3 -30.34 -12.15 -9.21
C ASP A 3 -30.94 -10.74 -9.25
N ARG A 4 -30.82 -9.97 -8.15
CA ARG A 4 -31.28 -8.58 -8.03
C ARG A 4 -30.13 -7.58 -7.93
N GLY A 5 -28.88 -8.03 -8.08
CA GLY A 5 -27.70 -7.18 -7.94
C GLY A 5 -27.44 -6.64 -6.54
N PHE A 6 -28.22 -7.04 -5.52
CA PHE A 6 -28.01 -6.58 -4.14
C PHE A 6 -26.85 -7.34 -3.49
N CYS A 7 -25.81 -6.61 -3.11
CA CYS A 7 -24.66 -7.10 -2.36
C CYS A 7 -24.66 -6.44 -0.99
N VAL A 8 -24.43 -7.23 0.07
CA VAL A 8 -24.18 -6.68 1.40
C VAL A 8 -22.76 -6.11 1.41
N GLU A 9 -22.65 -4.86 1.81
CA GLU A 9 -21.42 -4.12 2.05
C GLU A 9 -21.24 -3.87 3.55
N VAL A 10 -20.04 -3.44 3.97
CA VAL A 10 -19.71 -3.23 5.39
C VAL A 10 -20.59 -2.17 6.08
N ASN A 11 -21.16 -1.26 5.31
CA ASN A 11 -22.04 -0.18 5.78
C ASN A 11 -23.53 -0.48 5.57
N THR A 12 -23.88 -1.66 5.01
CA THR A 12 -25.28 -2.02 4.77
C THR A 12 -26.00 -2.20 6.10
N ALA A 13 -27.13 -1.51 6.28
CA ALA A 13 -27.96 -1.70 7.45
C ALA A 13 -28.82 -2.97 7.34
N PHE A 14 -29.13 -3.58 8.48
CA PHE A 14 -30.03 -4.74 8.52
C PHE A 14 -31.42 -4.42 7.98
N GLU A 15 -31.94 -3.22 8.25
CA GLU A 15 -33.26 -2.76 7.77
C GLU A 15 -33.33 -2.73 6.24
N ASP A 16 -32.29 -2.23 5.57
CA ASP A 16 -32.19 -2.23 4.11
C ASP A 16 -32.16 -3.64 3.54
N PHE A 17 -31.38 -4.53 4.16
CA PHE A 17 -31.34 -5.95 3.78
C PHE A 17 -32.70 -6.62 3.97
N ALA A 18 -33.34 -6.43 5.12
CA ALA A 18 -34.65 -7.01 5.43
C ALA A 18 -35.72 -6.49 4.46
N HIS A 19 -35.71 -5.20 4.15
CA HIS A 19 -36.58 -4.60 3.15
C HIS A 19 -36.40 -5.26 1.78
N VAL A 20 -35.17 -5.38 1.28
CA VAL A 20 -34.88 -6.05 -0.01
C VAL A 20 -35.32 -7.52 -0.03
N ILE A 21 -35.10 -8.23 1.08
CA ILE A 21 -35.49 -9.64 1.24
C ILE A 21 -37.01 -9.81 1.29
N SER A 22 -37.75 -8.87 1.86
CA SER A 22 -39.21 -8.95 1.96
C SER A 22 -39.90 -9.03 0.59
N PHE A 23 -39.28 -8.51 -0.47
CA PHE A 23 -39.77 -8.61 -1.84
C PHE A 23 -39.33 -9.89 -2.56
N ASP A 24 -38.45 -10.73 -1.99
CA ASP A 24 -38.00 -11.99 -2.58
C ASP A 24 -38.97 -13.11 -2.17
N LYS A 25 -39.74 -13.63 -3.12
CA LYS A 25 -40.74 -14.68 -2.87
C LYS A 25 -40.13 -15.95 -2.25
N ARG A 26 -38.83 -16.18 -2.44
CA ARG A 26 -38.10 -17.31 -1.82
C ARG A 26 -37.88 -17.12 -0.32
N ALA A 27 -37.88 -15.88 0.15
CA ALA A 27 -37.73 -15.55 1.56
C ALA A 27 -39.03 -15.61 2.34
N ALA A 28 -40.18 -15.83 1.68
CA ALA A 28 -41.50 -15.90 2.31
C ALA A 28 -41.61 -17.04 3.36
N ALA A 29 -40.73 -18.04 3.30
CA ALA A 29 -40.65 -19.13 4.27
C ALA A 29 -39.56 -18.94 5.35
N LEU A 30 -38.80 -17.85 5.32
CA LEU A 30 -37.74 -17.58 6.29
C LEU A 30 -38.29 -16.78 7.47
N ASP A 31 -38.03 -17.25 8.68
CA ASP A 31 -38.29 -16.48 9.89
C ASP A 31 -37.23 -15.38 10.10
N ALA A 32 -37.55 -14.43 10.97
CA ALA A 32 -36.69 -13.29 11.27
C ALA A 32 -35.30 -13.69 11.81
N GLY A 33 -35.20 -14.81 12.54
CA GLY A 33 -33.93 -15.33 13.04
C GLY A 33 -33.03 -15.79 11.90
N ASN A 34 -33.56 -16.57 10.96
CA ASN A 34 -32.84 -17.03 9.78
C ASN A 34 -32.42 -15.88 8.85
N ILE A 35 -33.27 -14.86 8.70
CA ILE A 35 -32.94 -13.64 7.94
C ILE A 35 -31.75 -12.91 8.60
N LYS A 36 -31.77 -12.76 9.93
CA LYS A 36 -30.68 -12.10 10.68
C LYS A 36 -29.37 -12.88 10.63
N LEU A 37 -29.41 -14.21 10.77
CA LEU A 37 -28.22 -15.05 10.64
C LEU A 37 -27.62 -14.96 9.24
N THR A 38 -28.45 -14.97 8.21
CA THR A 38 -28.01 -14.81 6.81
C THR A 38 -27.36 -13.45 6.61
N PHE A 39 -27.97 -12.38 7.13
CA PHE A 39 -27.39 -11.03 7.06
C PHE A 39 -26.02 -10.97 7.72
N ASN A 40 -25.90 -11.45 8.97
CA ASN A 40 -24.63 -11.43 9.69
C ASN A 40 -23.53 -12.19 8.94
N SER A 41 -23.83 -13.38 8.39
CA SER A 41 -22.86 -14.14 7.60
C SER A 41 -22.43 -13.40 6.32
N LEU A 42 -23.35 -12.66 5.68
CA LEU A 42 -23.03 -11.85 4.50
C LEU A 42 -22.21 -10.61 4.88
N LEU A 43 -22.51 -9.97 6.00
CA LEU A 43 -21.77 -8.83 6.53
C LEU A 43 -20.34 -9.23 6.90
N GLU A 44 -20.17 -10.32 7.64
CA GLU A 44 -18.84 -10.88 7.95
C GLU A 44 -18.01 -11.16 6.69
N LYS A 45 -18.66 -11.72 5.65
CA LYS A 45 -18.01 -11.92 4.34
C LYS A 45 -17.67 -10.60 3.66
N ALA A 46 -18.50 -9.57 3.76
CA ALA A 46 -18.23 -8.25 3.21
C ALA A 46 -17.01 -7.61 3.89
N GLU A 47 -16.96 -7.66 5.22
CA GLU A 47 -15.82 -7.16 5.99
C GLU A 47 -14.53 -7.94 5.69
N ALA A 48 -14.61 -9.27 5.56
CA ALA A 48 -13.45 -10.07 5.22
C ALA A 48 -12.88 -9.72 3.83
N ARG A 49 -13.77 -9.43 2.86
CA ARG A 49 -13.35 -8.93 1.54
C ARG A 49 -12.70 -7.56 1.64
N GLU A 50 -13.27 -6.64 2.42
CA GLU A 50 -12.74 -5.28 2.57
C GLU A 50 -11.35 -5.30 3.21
N ARG A 51 -11.17 -6.07 4.29
CA ARG A 51 -9.86 -6.25 4.93
C ARG A 51 -8.80 -6.80 3.96
N GLU A 52 -9.16 -7.75 3.09
CA GLU A 52 -8.23 -8.25 2.08
C GLU A 52 -7.95 -7.23 0.96
N ARG A 53 -8.93 -6.39 0.57
CA ARG A 53 -8.71 -5.26 -0.34
C ARG A 53 -7.72 -4.25 0.24
N GLU A 54 -7.93 -3.78 1.47
CA GLU A 54 -7.04 -2.85 2.16
C GLU A 54 -5.61 -3.39 2.24
N LYS A 55 -5.47 -4.68 2.57
CA LYS A 55 -4.17 -5.36 2.65
C LYS A 55 -3.49 -5.49 1.28
N GLU A 56 -4.25 -5.75 0.22
CA GLU A 56 -3.73 -5.75 -1.15
C GLU A 56 -3.26 -4.36 -1.58
N GLU A 57 -4.03 -3.32 -1.26
CA GLU A 57 -3.67 -1.94 -1.55
C GLU A 57 -2.42 -1.50 -0.79
N ALA A 58 -2.32 -1.84 0.50
CA ALA A 58 -1.12 -1.59 1.29
C ALA A 58 0.11 -2.32 0.71
N ARG A 59 -0.06 -3.58 0.26
CA ARG A 59 1.00 -4.33 -0.43
C ARG A 59 1.38 -3.67 -1.76
N ARG A 60 0.40 -3.21 -2.54
CA ARG A 60 0.62 -2.49 -3.80
C ARG A 60 1.39 -1.20 -3.57
N MET A 61 1.02 -0.43 -2.55
CA MET A 61 1.71 0.81 -2.19
C MET A 61 3.17 0.53 -1.81
N ARG A 62 3.43 -0.45 -0.94
CA ARG A 62 4.80 -0.85 -0.58
C ARG A 62 5.65 -1.24 -1.80
N ARG A 63 5.08 -1.95 -2.78
CA ARG A 63 5.79 -2.29 -4.02
C ARG A 63 6.15 -1.06 -4.85
N ARG A 64 5.23 -0.10 -4.97
CA ARG A 64 5.48 1.17 -5.69
C ARG A 64 6.60 1.95 -5.04
N GLU A 65 6.59 2.09 -3.71
CA GLU A 65 7.68 2.77 -3.01
C GLU A 65 9.02 2.05 -3.16
N ALA A 66 9.02 0.71 -3.11
CA ALA A 66 10.23 -0.07 -3.32
C ALA A 66 10.81 0.13 -4.73
N ALA A 67 9.94 0.16 -5.76
CA ALA A 67 10.33 0.46 -7.13
C ALA A 67 10.91 1.88 -7.25
N PHE A 68 10.26 2.87 -6.62
CA PHE A 68 10.76 4.25 -6.59
C PHE A 68 12.16 4.35 -5.94
N ARG A 69 12.36 3.73 -4.77
CA ARG A 69 13.69 3.69 -4.12
C ARG A 69 14.73 2.95 -4.97
N SER A 70 14.33 1.89 -5.69
CA SER A 70 15.21 1.16 -6.59
C SER A 70 15.65 2.00 -7.79
N MET A 71 14.71 2.76 -8.38
CA MET A 71 14.98 3.72 -9.44
C MET A 71 16.01 4.77 -9.00
N LEU A 72 15.85 5.37 -7.81
CA LEU A 72 16.83 6.31 -7.24
C LEU A 72 18.22 5.67 -7.07
N ARG A 73 18.27 4.41 -6.61
CA ARG A 73 19.53 3.68 -6.41
C ARG A 73 20.24 3.35 -7.72
N GLN A 74 19.51 3.18 -8.81
CA GLN A 74 20.04 2.86 -10.14
C GLN A 74 20.37 4.09 -11.00
N ALA A 75 20.25 5.28 -10.43
CA ALA A 75 20.59 6.53 -11.08
C ALA A 75 22.02 6.49 -11.69
N VAL A 76 22.14 6.78 -12.99
CA VAL A 76 23.39 7.15 -13.70
C VAL A 76 23.37 8.61 -14.23
N PRO A 77 24.18 9.55 -13.71
CA PRO A 77 25.12 9.39 -12.60
C PRO A 77 24.41 9.09 -11.26
N ALA A 78 25.15 8.52 -10.32
CA ALA A 78 24.65 8.21 -8.98
C ALA A 78 24.23 9.49 -8.24
N LEU A 79 23.21 9.37 -7.40
CA LEU A 79 22.77 10.49 -6.57
C LEU A 79 23.72 10.67 -5.38
N GLU A 80 23.96 11.93 -5.02
CA GLU A 80 24.82 12.31 -3.89
C GLU A 80 23.96 12.92 -2.78
N LEU A 81 24.49 12.98 -1.55
CA LEU A 81 23.78 13.53 -0.39
C LEU A 81 23.38 15.01 -0.56
N GLY A 82 24.06 15.74 -1.44
CA GLY A 82 23.78 17.14 -1.76
C GLY A 82 22.86 17.36 -2.96
N THR A 83 22.42 16.30 -3.66
CA THR A 83 21.57 16.45 -4.86
C THR A 83 20.22 17.08 -4.50
N ALA A 84 19.83 18.13 -5.22
CA ALA A 84 18.54 18.81 -5.00
C ALA A 84 17.37 17.96 -5.51
N TRP A 85 16.19 18.10 -4.89
CA TRP A 85 14.99 17.35 -5.30
C TRP A 85 14.57 17.68 -6.74
N GLU A 86 14.70 18.95 -7.13
CA GLU A 86 14.31 19.46 -8.44
C GLU A 86 15.11 18.77 -9.56
N GLU A 87 16.41 18.55 -9.36
CA GLU A 87 17.29 17.84 -10.29
C GLU A 87 16.89 16.37 -10.44
N VAL A 88 16.58 15.70 -9.32
CA VAL A 88 16.09 14.31 -9.32
C VAL A 88 14.74 14.20 -10.02
N ARG A 89 13.83 15.14 -9.74
CA ARG A 89 12.51 15.18 -10.35
C ARG A 89 12.59 15.32 -11.87
N GLU A 90 13.37 16.28 -12.37
CA GLU A 90 13.51 16.52 -13.81
C GLU A 90 14.01 15.27 -14.53
N ARG A 91 14.94 14.57 -13.90
CA ARG A 91 15.57 13.37 -14.45
C ARG A 91 14.66 12.15 -14.54
N PHE A 92 13.73 11.98 -13.61
CA PHE A 92 12.88 10.78 -13.51
C PHE A 92 11.42 11.04 -13.87
N VAL A 93 11.05 12.24 -14.33
CA VAL A 93 9.65 12.60 -14.59
C VAL A 93 8.93 11.65 -15.56
N CYS A 94 9.66 11.03 -16.50
CA CYS A 94 9.13 10.05 -17.47
C CYS A 94 9.35 8.58 -17.06
N ASP A 95 9.89 8.32 -15.87
CA ASP A 95 10.08 6.95 -15.37
C ASP A 95 8.77 6.42 -14.76
N SER A 96 8.38 5.19 -15.11
CA SER A 96 7.12 4.63 -14.62
C SER A 96 7.10 4.47 -13.08
N ALA A 97 8.24 4.22 -12.43
CA ALA A 97 8.31 4.13 -10.98
C ALA A 97 8.08 5.50 -10.32
N PHE A 98 8.51 6.58 -10.98
CA PHE A 98 8.23 7.94 -10.56
C PHE A 98 6.75 8.31 -10.73
N GLU A 99 6.17 7.97 -11.88
CA GLU A 99 4.74 8.22 -12.19
C GLU A 99 3.80 7.46 -11.24
N GLN A 100 4.15 6.24 -10.83
CA GLN A 100 3.34 5.40 -9.95
C GLN A 100 3.16 5.97 -8.53
N ILE A 101 4.04 6.86 -8.09
CA ILE A 101 3.86 7.66 -6.88
C ILE A 101 3.24 8.98 -7.33
N THR A 102 1.94 9.16 -7.11
CA THR A 102 1.20 10.28 -7.71
C THR A 102 1.32 11.60 -6.93
N LEU A 103 1.54 11.52 -5.62
CA LEU A 103 1.67 12.69 -4.75
C LEU A 103 3.12 13.16 -4.70
N GLU A 104 3.37 14.43 -5.01
CA GLU A 104 4.72 15.02 -4.95
C GLU A 104 5.30 14.98 -3.54
N SER A 105 4.48 15.19 -2.50
CA SER A 105 4.90 15.06 -1.10
C SER A 105 5.45 13.68 -0.78
N GLU A 106 4.86 12.62 -1.34
CA GLU A 106 5.33 11.25 -1.14
C GLU A 106 6.64 11.00 -1.88
N ARG A 107 6.80 11.55 -3.08
CA ARG A 107 8.07 11.47 -3.81
C ARG A 107 9.21 12.14 -3.02
N ILE A 108 8.96 13.34 -2.49
CA ILE A 108 9.91 14.09 -1.65
C ILE A 108 10.23 13.30 -0.37
N ARG A 109 9.22 12.73 0.30
CA ARG A 109 9.42 11.90 1.50
C ARG A 109 10.35 10.71 1.20
N LEU A 110 10.04 9.96 0.14
CA LEU A 110 10.83 8.79 -0.27
C LEU A 110 12.26 9.16 -0.66
N PHE A 111 12.45 10.30 -1.33
CA PHE A 111 13.77 10.82 -1.67
C PHE A 111 14.59 11.17 -0.42
N ARG A 112 14.02 11.87 0.56
CA ARG A 112 14.69 12.19 1.83
C ARG A 112 15.06 10.93 2.62
N GLU A 113 14.15 9.95 2.70
CA GLU A 113 14.43 8.65 3.30
C GLU A 113 15.57 7.93 2.59
N PHE A 114 15.60 7.98 1.25
CA PHE A 114 16.68 7.40 0.46
C PHE A 114 18.03 8.05 0.77
N LEU A 115 18.10 9.38 0.86
CA LEU A 115 19.33 10.09 1.24
C LEU A 115 19.80 9.72 2.66
N GLN A 116 18.88 9.58 3.61
CA GLN A 116 19.22 9.14 4.97
C GLN A 116 19.82 7.73 4.97
N VAL A 117 19.25 6.80 4.20
CA VAL A 117 19.80 5.45 4.04
C VAL A 117 21.19 5.51 3.40
N LEU A 118 21.35 6.30 2.32
CA LEU A 118 22.63 6.49 1.65
C LEU A 118 23.72 7.00 2.61
N GLU A 119 23.38 7.96 3.47
CA GLU A 119 24.30 8.49 4.48
C GLU A 119 24.75 7.40 5.47
N THR A 120 23.81 6.61 5.98
CA THR A 120 24.12 5.52 6.92
C THR A 120 24.98 4.43 6.28
N GLU A 121 24.70 4.05 5.02
CA GLU A 121 25.48 3.06 4.27
C GLU A 121 26.93 3.53 4.09
N CYS A 122 27.16 4.83 3.79
CA CYS A 122 28.49 5.43 3.71
C CYS A 122 29.26 5.38 5.05
N GLN A 123 28.63 5.73 6.17
CA GLN A 123 29.27 5.71 7.49
C GLN A 123 29.78 4.29 7.88
N HIS A 124 29.06 3.25 7.47
CA HIS A 124 29.48 1.86 7.71
C HIS A 124 30.69 1.42 6.86
N LEU A 125 30.89 1.98 5.67
CA LEU A 125 32.11 1.71 4.89
C LEU A 125 33.34 2.39 5.51
N HIS A 126 33.21 3.63 5.97
CA HIS A 126 34.36 4.37 6.50
C HIS A 126 34.85 3.84 7.87
N THR A 127 33.96 3.29 8.70
CA THR A 127 34.33 2.74 10.01
C THR A 127 35.10 1.41 9.93
N LYS A 128 34.97 0.63 8.84
CA LYS A 128 35.71 -0.63 8.63
C LYS A 128 37.16 -0.43 8.15
N GLY A 129 37.56 0.80 7.78
CA GLY A 129 38.90 1.10 7.25
C GLY A 129 39.99 1.38 8.31
N ARG A 130 39.66 1.41 9.60
CA ARG A 130 40.63 1.67 10.69
C ARG A 130 40.77 0.47 11.64
N LYS A 131 41.32 -0.65 11.17
CA LYS A 131 41.92 -1.67 12.05
C LYS A 131 43.38 -1.96 11.68
N HIS A 132 44.25 -1.18 12.34
CA HIS A 132 45.56 -1.54 12.90
C HIS A 132 46.55 -2.37 12.05
N GLY A 133 47.23 -1.73 11.12
CA GLY A 133 48.56 -2.16 10.68
C GLY A 133 49.65 -1.61 11.60
N ARG A 134 49.91 -2.28 12.73
CA ARG A 134 51.17 -2.08 13.47
C ARG A 134 51.49 -3.29 14.36
N LYS A 135 52.48 -4.06 13.92
CA LYS A 135 53.64 -4.52 14.71
C LYS A 135 54.55 -5.31 13.77
N GLY A 136 55.54 -4.61 13.21
CA GLY A 136 56.74 -5.24 12.69
C GLY A 136 57.63 -5.68 13.85
N LEU A 137 58.32 -6.79 13.58
CA LEU A 137 59.59 -7.31 14.13
C LEU A 137 60.07 -6.76 15.47
#